data_AF-A0A431IDQ1-F1
#
_entry.id   AF-A0A431IDQ1-F1
#
_cell.length_a   1.000
_cell.length_b   1.000
_cell.length_c   1.000
_cell.angle_alpha   90.00
_cell.angle_beta   90.00
_cell.angle_gamma   90.00
#
_symmetry.space_group_name_H-M   'P 1'
#
loop_
_entity.id
_entity.type
_entity.pdbx_description
1 polymer ?
#
loop_
_entity_poly.entity_id
_entity_poly.type
_entity_poly.pdbx_seq_one_letter_code
_entity_poly.pdbx_strand_id
1 'polypeptide(L)' 'MDSRWIKAGYSREDVKRFRTALDALKEILETDFKKKEAVRDYSPGWEYKQIAHNEYNAVLDDILKLVTIEKD' A
#
# COMPACT_ATOMS: atom_id res chain seq x y z
N MET A 1 1.02 -8.71 -15.55
CA MET A 1 1.37 -9.48 -14.33
C MET A 1 2.72 -9.01 -13.82
N ASP A 2 2.77 -8.51 -12.58
CA ASP A 2 4.00 -7.97 -11.97
C ASP A 2 5.14 -9.02 -11.93
N SER A 3 6.38 -8.58 -12.17
CA SER A 3 7.57 -9.43 -12.26
C SER A 3 7.87 -10.19 -10.97
N ARG A 4 7.40 -9.68 -9.82
CA ARG A 4 7.55 -10.33 -8.51
C ARG A 4 6.74 -11.62 -8.40
N TRP A 5 5.52 -11.65 -8.95
CA TRP A 5 4.69 -12.86 -9.00
C TRP A 5 5.32 -13.94 -9.88
N ILE A 6 5.88 -13.54 -11.02
CA ILE A 6 6.61 -14.43 -11.92
C ILE A 6 7.83 -15.04 -11.20
N LYS A 7 8.63 -14.21 -10.51
CA LYS A 7 9.81 -14.66 -9.76
C LYS A 7 9.46 -15.61 -8.62
N ALA A 8 8.30 -15.44 -8.00
CA ALA A 8 7.78 -16.33 -6.96
C ALA A 8 7.15 -17.62 -7.52
N GLY A 9 7.12 -17.80 -8.85
CA GLY A 9 6.63 -19.02 -9.50
C GLY A 9 5.11 -19.08 -9.68
N TYR A 10 4.38 -17.98 -9.47
CA TYR A 10 2.93 -17.94 -9.63
C TYR A 10 2.53 -17.66 -11.08
N SER A 11 1.53 -18.39 -11.56
CA SER A 11 0.88 -18.10 -12.85
C SER A 11 -0.15 -16.96 -12.71
N ARG A 12 -0.62 -16.41 -13.83
CA ARG A 12 -1.72 -15.43 -13.84
C ARG A 12 -2.99 -15.98 -13.20
N GLU A 13 -3.26 -17.26 -13.37
CA GLU A 13 -4.45 -17.93 -12.84
C GLU A 13 -4.36 -18.08 -11.32
N ASP A 14 -3.19 -18.41 -10.80
CA ASP A 14 -2.95 -18.47 -9.35
C ASP A 14 -3.17 -17.10 -8.70
N VAL A 15 -2.65 -16.04 -9.32
CA VAL A 15 -2.84 -14.66 -8.82
C VAL A 15 -4.31 -14.27 -8.81
N LYS A 16 -5.09 -14.67 -9.83
CA LYS A 16 -6.54 -14.42 -9.87
C LYS A 16 -7.29 -15.13 -8.73
N ARG A 17 -6.82 -16.28 -8.25
CA ARG A 17 -7.44 -16.98 -7.10
C ARG A 17 -7.28 -16.18 -5.81
N PHE A 18 -6.23 -15.39 -5.67
CA PHE A 18 -6.02 -14.52 -4.51
C PHE A 18 -6.84 -13.23 -4.56
N ARG A 19 -7.56 -12.95 -5.65
CA ARG A 19 -8.27 -11.68 -5.85
C ARG A 19 -9.19 -11.32 -4.69
N THR A 20 -10.02 -12.24 -4.21
CA THR A 20 -10.93 -11.98 -3.09
C THR A 20 -10.18 -11.59 -1.81
N ALA A 21 -9.07 -12.27 -1.50
CA ALA A 21 -8.27 -11.95 -0.33
C ALA A 21 -7.53 -10.61 -0.47
N LEU A 22 -7.03 -10.30 -1.66
CA LEU A 22 -6.34 -9.03 -1.95
C LEU A 22 -7.31 -7.85 -1.98
N ASP A 23 -8.53 -8.03 -2.51
CA ASP A 23 -9.59 -7.03 -2.50
C ASP A 23 -10.04 -6.75 -1.05
N ALA A 24 -10.20 -7.79 -0.21
CA ALA A 24 -10.51 -7.61 1.22
C ALA A 24 -9.37 -6.90 1.98
N LEU A 25 -8.12 -7.25 1.69
CA LEU A 25 -6.97 -6.55 2.26
C LEU A 25 -6.93 -5.08 1.85
N LYS A 26 -7.21 -4.79 0.57
CA LYS A 26 -7.32 -3.42 0.07
C LYS A 26 -8.40 -2.64 0.82
N GLU A 27 -9.57 -3.21 1.02
CA GLU A 27 -10.67 -2.57 1.75
C GLU A 27 -10.30 -2.24 3.20
N ILE A 28 -9.64 -3.18 3.90
CA ILE A 28 -9.12 -2.96 5.26
C ILE A 28 -8.11 -1.80 5.27
N LEU A 29 -7.18 -1.78 4.32
CA LEU A 29 -6.17 -0.74 4.22
C LEU A 29 -6.78 0.64 3.94
N GLU A 30 -7.78 0.72 3.06
CA GLU A 30 -8.45 1.99 2.73
C GLU A 30 -9.37 2.50 3.85
N THR A 31 -9.95 1.60 4.66
CA THR A 31 -10.89 1.94 5.73
C THR A 31 -10.17 2.28 7.04
N ASP A 32 -9.20 1.46 7.43
CA ASP A 32 -8.59 1.52 8.76
C ASP A 32 -7.31 2.37 8.78
N PHE A 33 -6.65 2.53 7.63
CA PHE A 33 -5.36 3.22 7.53
C PHE A 33 -5.47 4.48 6.68
N LYS A 34 -5.75 5.60 7.35
CA LYS A 34 -5.82 6.92 6.69
C LYS A 34 -4.43 7.51 6.49
N LYS A 35 -4.21 8.10 5.31
CA LYS A 35 -3.05 8.94 5.06
C LYS A 35 -2.92 10.01 6.14
N LYS A 36 -1.69 10.26 6.56
CA LYS A 36 -1.36 11.31 7.51
C LYS A 36 -1.24 12.63 6.76
N GLU A 37 -1.90 13.65 7.29
CA GLU A 37 -1.76 15.02 6.82
C GLU A 37 -0.34 15.54 7.06
N ALA A 38 0.06 16.55 6.29
CA ALA A 38 1.33 17.24 6.51
C ALA A 38 1.36 17.87 7.93
N VAL A 39 2.51 17.76 8.58
CA VAL A 39 2.74 18.37 9.89
C VAL A 39 2.81 19.88 9.70
N ARG A 40 1.83 20.59 10.27
CA ARG A 40 1.76 22.06 10.23
C ARG A 40 2.21 22.72 11.53
N ASP A 41 2.43 21.93 12.58
CA ASP A 41 3.02 22.39 13.83
C ASP A 41 4.55 22.36 13.68
N TYR A 42 5.16 23.54 13.56
CA TYR A 42 6.60 23.72 13.41
C TYR A 42 7.35 23.80 14.76
N SER A 43 6.79 23.21 15.82
CA SER A 43 7.48 23.03 17.09
C SER A 43 8.76 22.18 16.93
N PRO A 44 9.77 22.30 17.82
CA PRO A 44 11.02 21.55 17.67
C PRO A 44 10.80 20.05 17.44
N GLY A 45 11.44 19.52 16.39
CA GLY A 45 11.30 18.12 15.97
C GLY A 45 10.13 17.84 15.03
N TRP A 46 9.45 18.87 14.52
CA TRP A 46 8.43 18.74 13.47
C TRP A 46 8.96 18.07 12.20
N GLU A 47 10.24 18.25 11.88
CA GLU A 47 10.89 17.65 10.72
C GLU A 47 10.85 16.13 10.79
N TYR A 48 11.16 15.57 11.96
CA TYR A 48 11.11 14.12 12.19
C TYR A 48 9.68 13.58 12.08
N LYS A 49 8.70 14.32 12.61
CA LYS A 49 7.28 13.97 12.48
C LYS A 49 6.84 14.01 11.01
N GLN A 50 7.27 15.01 10.25
CA GLN A 50 6.96 15.14 8.82
C GLN A 50 7.57 13.99 8.01
N ILE A 51 8.82 13.62 8.28
CA ILE A 51 9.48 12.46 7.65
C ILE A 51 8.68 11.18 7.95
N ALA A 52 8.34 10.94 9.21
CA ALA A 52 7.55 9.76 9.60
C ALA A 52 6.17 9.71 8.91
N HIS A 53 5.48 10.84 8.79
CA HIS A 53 4.20 10.92 8.06
C HIS A 53 4.38 10.61 6.57
N ASN A 54 5.43 11.15 5.95
CA ASN A 54 5.74 10.90 4.54
C ASN A 54 6.06 9.43 4.28
N GLU A 55 6.91 8.82 5.11
CA GLU A 55 7.27 7.40 4.98
C GLU A 55 6.05 6.49 5.17
N TYR A 56 5.21 6.77 6.18
CA TYR A 56 3.98 6.04 6.39
C TYR A 56 3.06 6.10 5.15
N ASN A 57 2.86 7.29 4.59
CA ASN A 57 2.02 7.47 3.41
C ASN A 57 2.60 6.75 2.18
N ALA A 58 3.91 6.81 1.98
CA ALA A 58 4.59 6.13 0.88
C ALA A 58 4.44 4.61 0.97
N VAL A 59 4.63 4.04 2.17
CA VAL A 59 4.45 2.60 2.42
C VAL A 59 3.00 2.18 2.16
N LEU A 60 2.03 2.96 2.65
CA LEU A 60 0.62 2.67 2.41
C LEU A 60 0.29 2.65 0.90
N ASP A 61 0.79 3.65 0.15
CA ASP A 61 0.59 3.71 -1.30
C ASP A 61 1.24 2.52 -2.03
N ASP A 62 2.44 2.12 -1.62
CA ASP A 62 3.14 1.00 -2.26
C ASP A 62 2.47 -0.34 -1.97
N ILE A 63 1.94 -0.54 -0.76
CA ILE A 63 1.12 -1.72 -0.43
C ILE A 63 -0.15 -1.71 -1.26
N LEU A 64 -0.87 -0.59 -1.36
CA LEU A 64 -2.10 -0.49 -2.15
C LEU A 64 -1.86 -0.81 -3.63
N LYS A 65 -0.75 -0.34 -4.21
CA LYS A 65 -0.34 -0.70 -5.58
C LYS A 65 -0.04 -2.19 -5.72
N LEU A 66 0.62 -2.77 -4.72
CA LEU A 66 0.99 -4.19 -4.71
C LEU A 66 -0.21 -5.13 -4.68
N VAL A 67 -1.22 -4.79 -3.87
CA VAL A 67 -2.40 -5.64 -3.68
C VAL A 67 -3.47 -5.40 -4.75
N THR A 68 -3.45 -4.26 -5.43
CA THR A 68 -4.40 -3.96 -6.51
C THR A 68 -4.06 -4.78 -7.76
N ILE A 69 -4.95 -5.72 -8.10
CA ILE A 69 -4.88 -6.43 -9.39
C ILE A 69 -5.69 -5.62 -10.42
N GLU A 70 -4.99 -4.87 -11.27
CA GLU A 70 -5.60 -4.22 -12.43
C GLU A 70 -6.26 -5.29 -13.34
N LYS A 71 -7.47 -4.98 -13.83
CA LYS A 71 -8.09 -5.80 -14.88
C LYS A 71 -7.38 -5.43 -16.19
N ASP A 72 -6.61 -6.37 -16.75
CA ASP A 72 -6.30 -6.38 -18.19
C ASP A 72 -7.60 -6.29 -18.99
#